data_AF-A0A8T5EAP0-F1
#
_entry.id   AF-A0A8T5EAP0-F1
#
_cell.length_a   1.000
_cell.length_b   1.000
_cell.length_c   1.000
_cell.angle_alpha   90.00
_cell.angle_beta   90.00
_cell.angle_gamma   90.00
#
_symmetry.space_group_name_H-M   'P 1'
#
loop_
_entity.id
_entity.type
_entity.pdbx_description
1 polymer ?
#
loop_
_entity_poly.entity_id
_entity_poly.type
_entity_poly.pdbx_seq_one_letter_code
_entity_poly.pdbx_strand_id
1 'polypeptide(L)'
;MSKAYLVVRIKGQADCPYWATTTMTLLKLDKKYRATILPIKDNTLGMLRKVQHYVSWTEIDASLAQELIEKKARKGSYQKVTDADLKELGFANASELGTALSDGKATLSKLSPLKPWFALAPPVHGFKKSTKKLYGQKGILGANKELDTIVRRMI
;
A
#
# COMPACT_ATOMS: atom_id res chain seq x y z
N MET A 1 -18.66 8.67 -0.92
CA MET A 1 -17.40 8.62 -1.69
C MET A 1 -16.43 7.73 -0.95
N SER A 2 -16.39 6.45 -1.30
CA SER A 2 -15.50 5.48 -0.67
C SER A 2 -14.13 5.60 -1.34
N LYS A 3 -13.23 6.34 -0.72
CA LYS A 3 -11.83 6.43 -1.12
C LYS A 3 -11.04 5.33 -0.39
N ALA A 4 -9.88 4.97 -0.92
CA ALA A 4 -8.95 4.03 -0.27
C ALA A 4 -7.60 4.70 0.02
N TYR A 5 -6.92 4.24 1.07
CA TYR A 5 -5.56 4.61 1.39
C TYR A 5 -4.58 3.60 0.80
N LEU A 6 -3.58 4.10 0.09
CA LEU A 6 -2.35 3.38 -0.15
C LEU A 6 -1.42 3.58 1.04
N VAL A 7 -0.99 2.48 1.64
CA VAL A 7 -0.18 2.48 2.86
C VAL A 7 1.14 1.80 2.58
N VAL A 8 2.27 2.47 2.82
CA VAL A 8 3.61 1.97 2.57
C VAL A 8 4.44 1.97 3.86
N ARG A 9 5.07 0.85 4.18
CA ARG A 9 6.01 0.75 5.30
C ARG A 9 7.39 1.28 4.89
N ILE A 10 7.82 2.38 5.51
CA ILE A 10 9.12 3.02 5.22
C ILE A 10 10.21 2.54 6.18
N LYS A 11 9.89 2.38 7.47
CA LYS A 11 10.85 1.89 8.48
C LYS A 11 10.95 0.36 8.49
N GLY A 12 12.14 -0.13 8.85
CA GLY A 12 12.42 -1.56 9.03
C GLY A 12 11.74 -2.17 10.26
N GLN A 13 12.11 -3.40 10.60
CA GLN A 13 11.61 -4.13 11.78
C GLN A 13 12.38 -3.84 13.07
N ALA A 14 13.64 -3.39 12.95
CA ALA A 14 14.45 -3.04 14.11
C ALA A 14 13.87 -1.84 14.85
N ASP A 15 14.00 -1.85 16.18
CA ASP A 15 13.60 -0.75 17.08
C ASP A 15 12.12 -0.34 16.96
N CYS A 16 11.25 -1.32 16.66
CA CYS A 16 9.81 -1.13 16.62
C CYS A 16 9.18 -1.70 17.91
N PRO A 17 8.45 -0.89 18.70
CA PRO A 17 7.80 -1.38 19.91
C PRO A 17 6.70 -2.38 19.55
N TYR A 18 6.43 -3.31 20.46
CA TYR A 18 5.51 -4.42 20.24
C TYR A 18 4.15 -3.97 19.69
N TRP A 19 3.54 -2.94 20.29
CA TRP A 19 2.24 -2.41 19.84
C TRP A 19 2.23 -1.92 18.38
N ALA A 20 3.34 -1.37 17.90
CA ALA A 20 3.46 -0.88 16.53
C ALA A 20 3.62 -2.06 15.57
N THR A 21 4.44 -3.05 15.95
CA THR A 21 4.63 -4.30 15.20
C THR A 21 3.33 -5.05 15.03
N THR A 22 2.54 -5.23 16.10
CA THR A 22 1.23 -5.87 16.06
C THR A 22 0.29 -5.17 15.09
N THR A 23 0.23 -3.83 15.14
CA THR A 23 -0.59 -3.04 14.21
C THR A 23 -0.13 -3.22 12.76
N MET A 24 1.17 -3.20 12.50
CA MET A 24 1.73 -3.43 11.16
C MET A 24 1.44 -4.83 10.62
N THR A 25 1.51 -5.86 11.47
CA THR A 25 1.18 -7.25 11.10
C THR A 25 -0.30 -7.42 10.79
N LEU A 26 -1.19 -6.76 11.54
CA LEU A 26 -2.63 -6.73 11.24
C LEU A 26 -2.91 -6.09 9.87
N LEU A 27 -2.17 -5.02 9.53
CA LEU A 27 -2.22 -4.37 8.22
C LEU A 27 -1.47 -5.13 7.11
N LYS A 28 -0.89 -6.30 7.41
CA LYS A 28 -0.07 -7.13 6.49
C LYS A 28 1.21 -6.47 5.97
N LEU A 29 1.75 -5.51 6.72
CA LEU A 29 2.97 -4.74 6.41
C LEU A 29 4.19 -5.27 7.17
N ASP A 30 4.57 -6.55 6.96
CA ASP A 30 5.64 -7.15 7.78
C ASP A 30 7.05 -6.64 7.44
N LYS A 31 7.33 -6.35 6.16
CA LYS A 31 8.67 -5.97 5.67
C LYS A 31 8.71 -4.53 5.16
N LYS A 32 9.91 -3.95 5.11
CA LYS A 32 10.16 -2.64 4.51
C LYS A 32 9.72 -2.63 3.04
N TYR A 33 9.18 -1.51 2.58
CA TYR A 33 8.67 -1.31 1.21
C TYR A 33 7.54 -2.26 0.80
N ARG A 34 6.83 -2.82 1.77
CA ARG A 34 5.52 -3.40 1.49
C ARG A 34 4.48 -2.30 1.44
N ALA A 35 3.57 -2.43 0.48
CA ALA A 35 2.43 -1.56 0.32
C ALA A 35 1.12 -2.35 0.37
N THR A 36 0.10 -1.77 0.96
CA THR A 36 -1.25 -2.35 1.03
C THR A 36 -2.27 -1.27 0.75
N ILE A 37 -3.36 -1.63 0.07
CA ILE A 37 -4.50 -0.75 -0.18
C ILE A 37 -5.60 -1.09 0.81
N LEU A 38 -6.07 -0.08 1.55
CA LEU A 38 -7.09 -0.22 2.58
C LEU A 38 -8.26 0.75 2.31
N PRO A 39 -9.52 0.33 2.47
CA PRO A 39 -10.65 1.25 2.39
C PRO A 39 -10.60 2.28 3.53
N ILE A 40 -11.02 3.51 3.28
CA ILE A 40 -11.12 4.53 4.33
C ILE A 40 -12.24 4.15 5.30
N LYS A 41 -11.86 3.82 6.53
CA LYS A 41 -12.73 3.61 7.69
C LYS A 41 -12.13 4.30 8.92
N ASP A 42 -12.95 4.75 9.86
CA ASP A 42 -12.45 5.42 11.07
C ASP A 42 -11.46 4.55 11.87
N ASN A 43 -11.73 3.23 11.93
CA ASN A 43 -10.82 2.25 12.54
C ASN A 43 -9.45 2.22 11.85
N THR A 44 -9.42 2.25 10.52
CA THR A 44 -8.16 2.27 9.75
C THR A 44 -7.40 3.56 9.95
N LEU A 45 -8.11 4.69 10.01
CA LEU A 45 -7.51 5.99 10.26
C LEU A 45 -6.87 6.06 11.66
N GLY A 46 -7.56 5.54 12.67
CA GLY A 46 -7.03 5.43 14.03
C GLY A 46 -5.75 4.59 14.09
N MET A 47 -5.75 3.42 13.43
CA MET A 47 -4.55 2.57 13.33
C MET A 47 -3.39 3.29 12.63
N LEU A 48 -3.65 3.96 11.50
CA LEU A 48 -2.65 4.70 10.73
C LEU A 48 -2.04 5.86 11.51
N ARG A 49 -2.86 6.65 12.22
CA ARG A 49 -2.39 7.73 13.09
C ARG A 49 -1.46 7.21 14.19
N LYS A 50 -1.77 6.04 14.76
CA LYS A 50 -0.92 5.40 15.79
C LYS A 50 0.44 4.97 15.23
N VAL A 51 0.50 4.47 13.98
CA VAL A 51 1.75 4.01 13.33
C VAL A 51 2.40 5.04 12.41
N GLN A 52 2.02 6.32 12.51
CA GLN A 52 2.48 7.40 11.63
C GLN A 52 4.00 7.58 11.56
N HIS A 53 4.73 7.17 12.61
CA HIS A 53 6.18 7.27 12.66
C HIS A 53 6.92 6.15 11.93
N TYR A 54 6.21 5.14 11.41
CA TYR A 54 6.77 3.98 10.72
C TYR A 54 6.28 3.86 9.28
N VAL A 55 5.09 4.37 9.02
CA VAL A 55 4.30 4.19 7.81
C VAL A 55 4.03 5.54 7.16
N SER A 56 3.93 5.55 5.83
CA SER A 56 3.37 6.66 5.08
C SER A 56 2.13 6.22 4.34
N TRP A 57 1.11 7.07 4.26
CA TRP A 57 -0.09 6.79 3.49
C TRP A 57 -0.59 8.00 2.70
N THR A 58 -1.31 7.71 1.62
CA THR A 58 -1.95 8.68 0.73
C THR A 58 -3.30 8.14 0.29
N GLU A 59 -4.20 9.04 -0.10
CA GLU A 59 -5.37 8.65 -0.91
C GLU A 59 -4.87 8.09 -2.24
N ILE A 60 -5.46 6.96 -2.67
CA ILE A 60 -5.06 6.31 -3.92
C ILE A 60 -5.78 6.92 -5.11
N ASP A 61 -5.02 7.12 -6.20
CA ASP A 61 -5.56 7.47 -7.50
C ASP A 61 -5.77 6.21 -8.36
N ALA A 62 -6.79 6.22 -9.22
CA ALA A 62 -7.15 5.08 -10.05
C ALA A 62 -6.02 4.68 -11.02
N SER A 63 -5.28 5.66 -11.56
CA SER A 63 -4.12 5.43 -12.42
C SER A 63 -3.00 4.68 -11.69
N LEU A 64 -2.70 5.07 -10.45
CA LEU A 64 -1.65 4.42 -9.67
C LEU A 64 -2.06 3.01 -9.22
N ALA A 65 -3.34 2.81 -8.93
CA ALA A 65 -3.86 1.48 -8.59
C ALA A 65 -3.66 0.50 -9.75
N GLN A 66 -3.91 0.93 -10.99
CA GLN A 66 -3.66 0.13 -12.20
C GLN A 66 -2.19 -0.27 -12.33
N GLU A 67 -1.28 0.70 -12.27
CA GLU A 67 0.17 0.45 -12.40
C GLU A 67 0.69 -0.52 -11.33
N LEU A 68 0.17 -0.42 -10.10
CA LEU A 68 0.51 -1.33 -9.01
C LEU A 68 0.02 -2.75 -9.28
N ILE A 69 -1.20 -2.90 -9.81
CA ILE A 69 -1.75 -4.22 -10.13
C ILE A 69 -0.92 -4.88 -11.23
N GLU A 70 -0.70 -4.19 -12.35
CA GLU A 70 0.00 -4.75 -13.52
C GLU A 70 1.43 -5.17 -13.20
N LYS A 71 2.19 -4.30 -12.51
CA LYS A 71 3.64 -4.50 -12.34
C LYS A 71 3.98 -5.26 -11.06
N LYS A 72 3.18 -5.12 -10.00
CA LYS A 72 3.53 -5.59 -8.66
C LYS A 72 2.53 -6.54 -8.02
N ALA A 73 1.34 -6.77 -8.59
CA ALA A 73 0.49 -7.82 -8.08
C ALA A 73 1.15 -9.19 -8.30
N ARG A 74 1.12 -10.02 -7.27
CA ARG A 74 1.69 -11.37 -7.28
C ARG A 74 0.74 -12.33 -6.59
N LYS A 75 0.65 -13.54 -7.12
CA LYS A 75 -0.08 -14.65 -6.48
C LYS A 75 0.68 -15.24 -5.29
N GLY A 76 0.01 -16.11 -4.53
CA GLY A 76 0.60 -16.97 -3.51
C GLY A 76 1.96 -17.56 -3.92
N SER A 77 2.04 -18.10 -5.14
CA SER A 77 3.25 -18.72 -5.73
C SER A 77 4.26 -17.74 -6.34
N TYR A 78 4.20 -16.44 -6.01
CA TYR A 78 5.10 -15.38 -6.54
C TYR A 78 5.04 -15.15 -8.07
N GLN A 79 4.13 -15.84 -8.74
CA GLN A 79 3.82 -15.65 -10.16
C GLN A 79 3.20 -14.27 -10.38
N LYS A 80 3.52 -13.67 -11.53
CA LYS A 80 2.85 -12.45 -12.00
C LYS A 80 1.36 -12.74 -12.13
N VAL A 81 0.54 -11.74 -11.85
CA VAL A 81 -0.90 -11.84 -12.13
C VAL A 81 -1.07 -11.80 -13.63
N THR A 82 -1.78 -12.78 -14.15
CA THR A 82 -2.13 -12.90 -15.56
C THR A 82 -3.60 -12.52 -15.72
N ASP A 83 -4.00 -12.02 -16.89
CA ASP A 83 -5.39 -11.59 -17.14
C ASP A 83 -6.42 -12.73 -16.95
N ALA A 84 -5.97 -13.98 -17.05
CA ALA A 84 -6.78 -15.17 -16.73
C ALA A 84 -7.22 -15.22 -15.26
N ASP A 85 -6.40 -14.69 -14.35
CA ASP A 85 -6.61 -14.76 -12.90
C ASP A 85 -7.47 -13.62 -12.37
N LEU A 86 -7.42 -12.49 -13.09
CA LEU A 86 -8.31 -11.35 -12.87
C LEU A 86 -9.76 -11.77 -13.20
N LYS A 87 -9.93 -12.54 -14.28
CA LYS A 87 -11.24 -13.11 -14.68
C LYS A 87 -11.78 -14.13 -13.69
N GLU A 88 -10.92 -15.00 -13.13
CA GLU A 88 -11.34 -15.94 -12.06
C GLU A 88 -11.79 -15.24 -10.77
N LEU A 89 -11.26 -14.04 -10.50
CA LEU A 89 -11.64 -13.20 -9.36
C LEU A 89 -12.90 -12.33 -9.62
N GLY A 90 -13.51 -12.44 -10.81
CA GLY A 90 -14.73 -11.71 -11.17
C GLY A 90 -14.51 -10.26 -11.64
N PHE A 91 -13.29 -9.90 -12.05
CA PHE A 91 -12.98 -8.58 -12.61
C PHE A 91 -12.42 -8.72 -14.03
N ALA A 92 -13.02 -8.03 -15.02
CA ALA A 92 -12.69 -8.26 -16.42
C ALA A 92 -11.31 -7.70 -16.79
N ASN A 93 -10.83 -6.66 -16.10
CA ASN A 93 -9.58 -5.97 -16.40
C ASN A 93 -8.85 -5.45 -15.13
N ALA A 94 -7.52 -5.26 -15.22
CA ALA A 94 -6.72 -4.60 -14.18
C ALA A 94 -7.22 -3.18 -13.84
N SER A 95 -7.86 -2.52 -14.81
CA SER A 95 -8.54 -1.23 -14.67
C SER A 95 -9.77 -1.28 -13.77
N GLU A 96 -10.58 -2.34 -13.86
CA GLU A 96 -11.76 -2.54 -13.03
C GLU A 96 -11.38 -2.91 -11.60
N LEU A 97 -10.30 -3.68 -11.43
CA LEU A 97 -9.74 -3.95 -10.11
C LEU A 97 -9.13 -2.70 -9.47
N GLY A 98 -8.44 -1.87 -10.26
CA GLY A 98 -7.90 -0.59 -9.80
C GLY A 98 -9.01 0.35 -9.32
N THR A 99 -10.10 0.45 -10.07
CA THR A 99 -11.28 1.26 -9.71
C THR A 99 -12.05 0.67 -8.52
N ALA A 100 -12.21 -0.64 -8.44
CA ALA A 100 -12.84 -1.32 -7.29
C ALA A 100 -12.01 -1.20 -6.00
N LEU A 101 -10.68 -1.14 -6.12
CA LEU A 101 -9.76 -0.89 -5.01
C LEU A 101 -9.74 0.59 -4.61
N SER A 102 -9.77 1.53 -5.56
CA SER A 102 -9.88 2.97 -5.25
C SER A 102 -11.22 3.29 -4.60
N ASP A 103 -12.28 2.60 -5.02
CA ASP A 103 -13.62 2.67 -4.44
C ASP A 103 -13.72 1.98 -3.07
N GLY A 104 -12.68 1.27 -2.61
CA GLY A 104 -12.69 0.54 -1.34
C GLY A 104 -13.70 -0.62 -1.26
N LYS A 105 -14.27 -1.04 -2.40
CA LYS A 105 -15.21 -2.17 -2.50
C LYS A 105 -14.47 -3.51 -2.49
N ALA A 106 -13.29 -3.57 -3.08
CA ALA A 106 -12.41 -4.72 -3.02
C ALA A 106 -11.36 -4.55 -1.90
N THR A 107 -11.12 -5.59 -1.12
CA THR A 107 -10.00 -5.64 -0.18
C THR A 107 -9.03 -6.68 -0.71
N LEU A 108 -7.76 -6.32 -0.89
CA LEU A 108 -6.70 -7.26 -1.34
C LEU A 108 -6.62 -8.52 -0.47
N SER A 109 -7.04 -8.43 0.80
CA SER A 109 -7.12 -9.54 1.75
C SER A 109 -8.25 -10.54 1.49
N LYS A 110 -9.23 -10.20 0.65
CA LYS A 110 -10.37 -11.06 0.31
C LYS A 110 -10.23 -11.72 -1.07
N LEU A 111 -9.25 -11.29 -1.87
CA LEU A 111 -8.99 -11.80 -3.22
C LEU A 111 -7.97 -12.95 -3.14
N SER A 112 -8.40 -14.14 -2.71
CA SER A 112 -7.59 -15.36 -2.85
C SER A 112 -7.62 -15.77 -4.33
N PRO A 113 -6.50 -15.76 -5.11
CA PRO A 113 -5.13 -16.17 -4.74
C PRO A 113 -4.06 -15.06 -4.73
N LEU A 114 -4.45 -13.77 -4.65
CA LEU A 114 -3.53 -12.64 -4.63
C LEU A 114 -2.94 -12.41 -3.24
N LYS A 115 -1.68 -11.95 -3.21
CA LYS A 115 -1.08 -11.52 -1.95
C LYS A 115 -1.74 -10.22 -1.48
N PRO A 116 -2.04 -10.09 -0.18
CA PRO A 116 -2.66 -8.88 0.36
C PRO A 116 -1.71 -7.66 0.44
N TRP A 117 -0.47 -7.80 -0.03
CA TRP A 117 0.53 -6.74 -0.07
C TRP A 117 1.24 -6.74 -1.42
N PHE A 118 1.65 -5.55 -1.86
CA PHE A 118 2.59 -5.34 -2.95
C PHE A 118 4.00 -5.23 -2.40
N ALA A 119 4.94 -5.98 -2.98
CA ALA A 119 6.36 -5.85 -2.67
C ALA A 119 6.98 -4.81 -3.62
N LEU A 120 7.23 -3.62 -3.12
CA LEU A 120 7.81 -2.53 -3.90
C LEU A 120 9.33 -2.57 -3.87
N ALA A 121 9.95 -2.02 -4.91
CA ALA A 121 11.39 -1.77 -4.91
C ALA A 121 11.71 -0.52 -4.06
N PRO A 122 12.97 -0.32 -3.64
CA PRO A 122 13.40 0.98 -3.15
C PRO A 122 13.14 2.07 -4.22
N PRO A 123 12.87 3.31 -3.81
CA PRO A 123 12.59 4.38 -4.77
C PRO A 123 13.83 4.68 -5.62
N VAL A 124 13.66 4.72 -6.93
CA VAL A 124 14.70 5.17 -7.87
C VAL A 124 15.07 6.62 -7.52
N HIS A 125 16.36 6.90 -7.41
CA HIS A 125 16.95 8.15 -6.85
C HIS A 125 16.80 8.36 -5.34
N GLY A 126 16.33 7.36 -4.59
CA GLY A 126 16.24 7.41 -3.14
C GLY A 126 15.17 8.37 -2.61
N PHE A 127 15.25 8.64 -1.31
CA PHE A 127 14.33 9.56 -0.63
C PHE A 127 14.90 10.99 -0.63
N LYS A 128 14.20 11.91 -1.30
CA LYS A 128 14.58 13.34 -1.34
C LYS A 128 14.40 14.06 0.01
N LYS A 129 13.57 13.51 0.89
CA LYS A 129 13.24 14.05 2.22
C LYS A 129 13.62 13.05 3.30
N SER A 130 13.73 13.52 4.54
CA SER A 130 14.10 12.67 5.66
C SER A 130 13.04 11.60 5.95
N THR A 131 13.48 10.35 6.05
CA THR A 131 12.65 9.20 6.49
C THR A 131 12.44 9.15 8.01
N LYS A 132 13.05 10.08 8.76
CA LYS A 132 12.93 10.16 10.23
C LYS A 132 11.89 11.17 10.70
N LYS A 133 11.46 12.09 9.81
CA LYS A 133 10.53 13.18 10.13
C LYS A 133 9.15 12.92 9.53
N LEU A 134 8.12 13.49 10.15
CA LEU A 134 6.76 13.54 9.62
C LEU A 134 6.68 14.50 8.43
N TYR A 135 5.67 14.33 7.57
CA TYR A 135 5.45 15.19 6.40
C TYR A 135 5.41 16.68 6.76
N GLY A 136 4.70 17.06 7.83
CA GLY A 136 4.62 18.45 8.32
C GLY A 136 5.97 19.04 8.75
N GLN A 137 6.95 18.20 9.07
CA GLN A 137 8.32 18.61 9.42
C GLN A 137 9.30 18.44 8.24
N LYS A 138 8.79 18.50 6.99
CA LYS A 138 9.54 18.26 5.75
C LYS A 138 10.13 16.84 5.64
N GLY A 139 9.47 15.86 6.26
CA GLY A 139 9.78 14.44 6.12
C GLY A 139 8.86 13.70 5.16
N ILE A 140 8.83 12.36 5.26
CA ILE A 140 8.03 11.48 4.40
C ILE A 140 6.97 10.69 5.19
N LEU A 141 7.14 10.58 6.50
CA LEU A 141 6.29 9.76 7.36
C LEU A 141 4.89 10.37 7.57
N GLY A 142 3.91 9.51 7.81
CA GLY A 142 2.52 9.89 8.03
C GLY A 142 1.73 10.13 6.74
N ALA A 143 0.66 10.92 6.84
CA ALA A 143 -0.15 11.33 5.71
C ALA A 143 0.67 12.23 4.78
N ASN A 144 0.97 11.74 3.57
CA ASN A 144 1.84 12.41 2.63
C ASN A 144 1.21 12.42 1.23
N LYS A 145 0.91 13.62 0.73
CA LYS A 145 0.32 13.82 -0.60
C LYS A 145 1.30 13.50 -1.74
N GLU A 146 2.61 13.52 -1.48
CA GLU A 146 3.64 13.23 -2.47
C GLU A 146 3.95 11.73 -2.60
N LEU A 147 3.31 10.88 -1.78
CA LEU A 147 3.59 9.44 -1.78
C LEU A 147 3.28 8.78 -3.13
N ASP A 148 2.30 9.28 -3.89
CA ASP A 148 2.02 8.85 -5.27
C ASP A 148 3.29 8.90 -6.13
N THR A 149 3.94 10.06 -6.20
CA THR A 149 5.17 10.24 -6.98
C THR A 149 6.32 9.36 -6.50
N ILE A 150 6.38 9.07 -5.20
CA ILE A 150 7.40 8.19 -4.62
C ILE A 150 7.13 6.74 -5.02
N VAL A 151 5.87 6.31 -4.95
CA VAL A 151 5.46 4.95 -5.30
C VAL A 151 5.68 4.71 -6.79
N ARG A 152 5.42 5.68 -7.67
CA ARG A 152 5.77 5.60 -9.10
C ARG A 152 7.25 5.36 -9.35
N ARG A 153 8.15 5.84 -8.47
CA ARG A 153 9.59 5.52 -8.50
C ARG A 153 9.96 4.20 -7.84
N MET A 154 9.04 3.56 -7.12
CA MET A 154 9.24 2.26 -6.45
C MET A 154 8.64 1.08 -7.23
N ILE A 155 7.79 1.37 -8.23
CA ILE A 155 7.25 0.43 -9.18
C ILE A 155 8.33 0.05 -10.20
#